data_AF-A0A936N246-F1
#
_entry.id   AF-A0A936N246-F1
#
_cell.length_a   1.000
_cell.length_b   1.000
_cell.length_c   1.000
_cell.angle_alpha   90.00
_cell.angle_beta   90.00
_cell.angle_gamma   90.00
#
_symmetry.space_group_name_H-M   'P 1'
#
loop_
_entity.id
_entity.type
_entity.pdbx_description
1 polymer ?
#
loop_
_entity_poly.entity_id
_entity_poly.type
_entity_poly.pdbx_seq_one_letter_code
_entity_poly.pdbx_strand_id
1 'polypeptide(L)'
;MRSEFAELTMNILLAGGDAGRIGGISIDWEAYNQDALDWLDMYLGDKPLPGLTSEGAYPWAWAVNETTRRGVTDEITRWVKSGAPLPELELRLRGLFDDRRAHMIAVTEVTRIYASGNVMAWKASGVVDGKRWQTARDEMVCPICSKLHGSYVDLRGGWEFSAAVLAANPELAKALRAPMTVIVPPGHPGCRCWLTPVVLAALSDDEAAAGLFDPMGGTP
;
A
#
# COMPACT_ATOMS: atom_id res chain seq x y z
N MET A 1 -15.30 8.86 25.41
CA MET A 1 -14.98 7.44 25.66
C MET A 1 -14.88 6.58 24.39
N ARG A 2 -15.94 6.34 23.59
CA ARG A 2 -15.80 5.57 22.32
C ARG A 2 -15.10 6.35 21.20
N SER A 3 -15.31 7.66 21.11
CA SER A 3 -14.66 8.55 20.13
C SER A 3 -13.17 8.76 20.39
N GLU A 4 -12.76 8.95 21.65
CA GLU A 4 -11.34 9.09 22.02
C GLU A 4 -10.56 7.80 21.80
N PHE A 5 -11.18 6.63 22.06
CA PHE A 5 -10.57 5.34 21.76
C PHE A 5 -10.42 5.15 20.23
N ALA A 6 -11.43 5.53 19.45
CA ALA A 6 -11.37 5.53 18.00
C ALA A 6 -10.31 6.50 17.44
N GLU A 7 -10.17 7.71 17.98
CA GLU A 7 -9.12 8.66 17.59
C GLU A 7 -7.72 8.16 17.95
N LEU A 8 -7.54 7.56 19.12
CA LEU A 8 -6.27 6.97 19.54
C LEU A 8 -5.88 5.80 18.64
N THR A 9 -6.84 4.92 18.34
CA THR A 9 -6.67 3.78 17.42
C THR A 9 -6.42 4.26 15.98
N MET A 10 -7.10 5.31 15.52
CA MET A 10 -6.87 5.91 14.21
C MET A 10 -5.47 6.53 14.11
N ASN A 11 -4.98 7.24 15.13
CA ASN A 11 -3.62 7.78 15.13
C ASN A 11 -2.54 6.68 15.12
N ILE A 12 -2.79 5.55 15.79
CA ILE A 12 -1.92 4.36 15.77
C ILE A 12 -1.92 3.69 14.40
N LEU A 13 -3.07 3.64 13.73
CA LEU A 13 -3.24 2.95 12.45
C LEU A 13 -2.90 3.82 11.21
N LEU A 14 -2.96 5.15 11.33
CA LEU A 14 -2.63 6.14 10.28
C LEU A 14 -1.11 6.36 10.12
N ALA A 15 -0.31 6.02 11.13
CA ALA A 15 1.14 6.23 11.15
C ALA A 15 1.93 5.48 10.08
N GLY A 16 1.32 4.51 9.38
CA GLY A 16 1.94 3.82 8.26
C GLY A 16 2.00 4.62 6.95
N GLY A 17 1.31 5.77 6.87
CA GLY A 17 1.31 6.67 5.70
C GLY A 17 2.12 7.96 5.90
N ASP A 18 2.21 8.44 7.14
CA ASP A 18 2.91 9.68 7.47
C ASP A 18 4.24 9.37 8.15
N ALA A 19 5.33 9.41 7.37
CA ALA A 19 6.68 9.53 7.91
C ALA A 19 6.84 10.92 8.58
N GLY A 20 6.21 11.13 9.74
CA GLY A 20 6.23 12.42 10.42
C GLY A 20 5.16 12.59 11.49
N ARG A 21 5.47 12.13 12.71
CA ARG A 21 4.94 12.60 14.01
C ARG A 21 3.50 13.15 14.02
N ILE A 22 2.54 12.32 14.39
CA ILE A 22 1.21 12.76 14.82
C ILE A 22 1.15 12.77 16.37
N GLY A 23 0.85 13.94 16.95
CA GLY A 23 0.13 14.03 18.23
C GLY A 23 0.77 13.54 19.53
N GLY A 24 2.05 13.15 19.58
CA GLY A 24 2.70 12.80 20.86
C GLY A 24 2.25 11.47 21.48
N ILE A 25 1.65 10.58 20.69
CA ILE A 25 1.36 9.18 21.07
C ILE A 25 2.59 8.34 20.74
N SER A 26 3.02 7.47 21.67
CA SER A 26 4.09 6.50 21.44
C SER A 26 3.59 5.44 20.46
N ILE A 27 3.90 5.61 19.19
CA ILE A 27 3.64 4.64 18.12
C ILE A 27 4.61 3.47 18.33
N ASP A 28 4.09 2.24 18.37
CA ASP A 28 4.92 1.03 18.31
C ASP A 28 5.40 0.83 16.87
N TRP A 29 6.41 1.63 16.50
CA TRP A 29 7.09 1.53 15.21
C TRP A 29 7.76 0.17 15.03
N GLU A 30 8.05 -0.55 16.12
CA GLU A 30 8.72 -1.86 16.07
C GLU A 30 7.75 -2.93 15.56
N ALA A 31 6.55 -3.03 16.11
CA ALA A 31 5.52 -3.94 15.62
C ALA A 31 5.17 -3.67 14.14
N TYR A 32 5.03 -2.38 13.79
CA TYR A 32 4.77 -1.94 12.42
C TYR A 32 5.86 -2.37 11.43
N ASN A 33 7.12 -2.13 11.81
CA ASN A 33 8.27 -2.53 11.02
C ASN A 33 8.36 -4.06 10.95
N GLN A 34 7.95 -4.79 11.99
CA GLN A 34 7.96 -6.24 11.99
C GLN A 34 6.95 -6.82 11.00
N ASP A 35 5.71 -6.34 10.95
CA ASP A 35 4.71 -6.80 9.97
C ASP A 35 5.15 -6.52 8.52
N ALA A 36 5.82 -5.38 8.29
CA ALA A 36 6.45 -5.08 7.01
C ALA A 36 7.58 -6.07 6.68
N LEU A 37 8.48 -6.37 7.63
CA LEU A 37 9.56 -7.33 7.42
C LEU A 37 9.05 -8.76 7.21
N ASP A 38 8.02 -9.16 7.94
CA ASP A 38 7.37 -10.46 7.77
C ASP A 38 6.75 -10.56 6.37
N TRP A 39 6.05 -9.52 5.92
CA TRP A 39 5.52 -9.49 4.55
C TRP A 39 6.63 -9.48 3.48
N LEU A 40 7.74 -8.77 3.73
CA LEU A 40 8.90 -8.77 2.84
C LEU A 40 9.51 -10.18 2.69
N ASP A 41 9.69 -10.92 3.79
CA ASP A 41 10.18 -12.30 3.76
C ASP A 41 9.19 -13.23 3.04
N MET A 42 7.89 -13.03 3.27
CA MET A 42 6.81 -13.73 2.56
C MET A 42 6.83 -13.50 1.04
N TYR A 43 7.25 -12.31 0.59
CA TYR A 43 7.19 -11.89 -0.81
C TYR A 43 8.50 -12.10 -1.60
N LEU A 44 9.64 -11.67 -1.04
CA LEU A 44 10.97 -11.81 -1.66
C LEU A 44 11.83 -12.92 -1.04
N GLY A 45 11.42 -13.52 0.07
CA GLY A 45 12.18 -14.58 0.74
C GLY A 45 12.07 -15.96 0.06
N ASP A 46 12.81 -16.93 0.58
CA ASP A 46 13.05 -18.21 -0.10
C ASP A 46 11.89 -19.21 -0.07
N LYS A 47 10.76 -18.85 0.55
CA LYS A 47 9.59 -19.72 0.70
C LYS A 47 8.41 -19.18 -0.12
N PRO A 48 7.99 -19.86 -1.20
CA PRO A 48 6.79 -19.46 -1.93
C PRO A 48 5.57 -19.66 -1.03
N LEU A 49 4.74 -18.63 -0.90
CA LEU A 49 3.49 -18.71 -0.18
C LEU A 49 2.34 -19.17 -1.09
N PRO A 50 1.61 -20.23 -0.73
CA PRO A 50 0.40 -20.61 -1.43
C PRO A 50 -0.63 -19.48 -1.38
N GLY A 51 -1.09 -19.01 -2.54
CA GLY A 51 -2.16 -18.01 -2.66
C GLY A 51 -1.71 -16.54 -2.73
N LEU A 52 -0.42 -16.23 -2.55
CA LEU A 52 0.13 -14.88 -2.83
C LEU A 52 0.37 -14.70 -4.34
N THR A 53 -0.63 -15.04 -5.16
CA THR A 53 -0.52 -15.07 -6.64
C THR A 53 -1.20 -13.89 -7.33
N SER A 54 -1.90 -13.03 -6.58
CA SER A 54 -2.76 -11.98 -7.14
C SER A 54 -2.36 -10.54 -6.79
N GLU A 55 -1.36 -10.33 -5.94
CA GLU A 55 -0.87 -8.97 -5.64
C GLU A 55 0.20 -8.57 -6.66
N GLY A 56 -0.16 -7.64 -7.54
CA GLY A 56 0.58 -7.27 -8.75
C GLY A 56 2.01 -6.83 -8.48
N ALA A 57 2.95 -7.76 -8.68
CA ALA A 57 4.41 -7.61 -8.84
C ALA A 57 5.16 -8.94 -8.69
N TYR A 58 4.50 -9.97 -8.15
CA TYR A 58 5.03 -11.34 -8.02
C TYR A 58 5.83 -11.84 -9.24
N PRO A 59 5.43 -11.57 -10.51
CA PRO A 59 6.20 -12.05 -11.66
C PRO A 59 7.60 -11.47 -11.79
N TRP A 60 7.86 -10.21 -11.41
CA TRP A 60 9.19 -9.62 -11.55
C TRP A 60 10.13 -10.11 -10.44
N ALA A 61 9.64 -10.22 -9.21
CA ALA A 61 10.42 -10.69 -8.05
C ALA A 61 11.00 -12.09 -8.29
N TRP A 62 10.23 -12.95 -8.98
CA TRP A 62 10.66 -14.29 -9.36
C TRP A 62 11.35 -14.36 -10.74
N ALA A 63 11.31 -13.29 -11.53
CA ALA A 63 12.07 -13.17 -12.78
C ALA A 63 13.50 -12.65 -12.58
N VAL A 64 13.82 -12.02 -11.44
CA VAL A 64 15.20 -11.71 -11.06
C VAL A 64 15.88 -12.95 -10.49
N ASN A 65 17.20 -13.07 -10.69
CA ASN A 65 17.93 -14.18 -10.10
C ASN A 65 17.88 -14.11 -8.55
N GLU A 66 18.01 -15.28 -7.92
CA GLU A 66 17.92 -15.43 -6.47
C GLU A 66 18.89 -14.51 -5.70
N THR A 67 20.12 -14.37 -6.19
CA THR A 67 21.14 -13.53 -5.56
C THR A 67 20.73 -12.07 -5.50
N THR A 68 20.17 -11.53 -6.59
CA THR A 68 19.67 -10.16 -6.65
C THR A 68 18.48 -9.97 -5.73
N ARG A 69 17.54 -10.93 -5.71
CA ARG A 69 16.36 -10.90 -4.83
C ARG A 69 16.75 -10.90 -3.35
N ARG A 70 17.69 -11.75 -2.95
CA ARG A 70 18.27 -11.77 -1.60
C ARG A 70 18.95 -10.44 -1.26
N GLY A 71 19.78 -9.92 -2.17
CA GLY A 71 20.44 -8.63 -1.97
C GLY A 71 19.46 -7.47 -1.74
N VAL A 72 18.35 -7.43 -2.49
CA VAL A 72 17.28 -6.44 -2.28
C VAL A 72 16.64 -6.61 -0.91
N THR A 73 16.29 -7.85 -0.55
CA THR A 73 15.69 -8.18 0.75
C THR A 73 16.58 -7.74 1.92
N ASP A 74 17.89 -7.98 1.81
CA ASP A 74 18.88 -7.62 2.84
C ASP A 74 19.05 -6.11 3.00
N GLU A 75 19.04 -5.35 1.90
CA GLU A 75 19.15 -3.89 1.95
C GLU A 75 17.87 -3.24 2.50
N ILE A 76 16.69 -3.71 2.07
CA ILE A 76 15.41 -3.21 2.63
C ILE A 76 15.32 -3.56 4.11
N THR A 77 15.68 -4.79 4.52
CA THR A 77 15.66 -5.19 5.93
C THR A 77 16.56 -4.31 6.79
N ARG A 78 17.79 -4.02 6.31
CA ARG A 78 18.71 -3.11 7.01
C ARG A 78 18.15 -1.70 7.10
N TRP A 79 17.52 -1.20 6.03
CA TRP A 79 16.93 0.12 5.97
C TRP A 79 15.74 0.27 6.93
N VAL A 80 14.81 -0.69 6.96
CA VAL A 80 13.68 -0.70 7.91
C VAL A 80 14.19 -0.69 9.35
N LYS A 81 15.18 -1.54 9.67
CA LYS A 81 15.77 -1.61 11.02
C LYS A 81 16.54 -0.36 11.42
N SER A 82 17.15 0.35 10.47
CA SER A 82 17.90 1.58 10.77
C SER A 82 17.01 2.81 10.90
N GLY A 83 15.78 2.78 10.37
CA GLY A 83 14.91 3.96 10.31
C GLY A 83 15.46 5.07 9.41
N ALA A 84 16.36 4.73 8.49
CA ALA A 84 16.97 5.69 7.59
C ALA A 84 15.94 6.28 6.60
N PRO A 85 16.17 7.48 6.03
CA PRO A 85 15.29 8.03 5.02
C PRO A 85 15.41 7.27 3.68
N LEU A 86 14.36 7.31 2.85
CA LEU A 86 14.30 6.58 1.56
C LEU A 86 15.51 6.80 0.63
N PRO A 87 16.10 8.01 0.50
CA PRO A 87 17.28 8.21 -0.35
C PRO A 87 18.49 7.35 0.05
N GLU A 88 18.58 6.93 1.31
CA GLU A 88 19.64 6.02 1.75
C GLU A 88 19.42 4.61 1.21
N LEU A 89 18.18 4.11 1.18
CA LEU A 89 17.85 2.84 0.54
C LEU A 89 18.17 2.89 -0.96
N GLU A 90 17.81 3.99 -1.63
CA GLU A 90 18.13 4.18 -3.05
C GLU A 90 19.63 4.08 -3.31
N LEU A 91 20.45 4.74 -2.48
CA LEU A 91 21.91 4.67 -2.57
C LEU A 91 22.44 3.25 -2.36
N ARG A 92 21.90 2.52 -1.38
CA ARG A 92 22.27 1.11 -1.10
C ARG A 92 21.95 0.21 -2.29
N LEU A 93 20.79 0.38 -2.92
CA LEU A 93 20.35 -0.42 -4.06
C LEU A 93 21.16 -0.18 -5.34
N ARG A 94 21.94 0.91 -5.44
CA ARG A 94 22.87 1.14 -6.57
C ARG A 94 24.00 0.13 -6.66
N GLY A 95 24.27 -0.62 -5.59
CA GLY A 95 25.19 -1.76 -5.63
C GLY A 95 24.66 -2.94 -6.46
N LEU A 96 23.34 -2.99 -6.71
CA LEU A 96 22.65 -4.08 -7.40
C LEU A 96 22.08 -3.65 -8.76
N PHE A 97 21.77 -2.37 -8.93
CA PHE A 97 21.12 -1.82 -10.11
C PHE A 97 21.68 -0.46 -10.52
N ASP A 98 21.38 -0.03 -11.74
CA ASP A 98 21.60 1.37 -12.13
C ASP A 98 20.74 2.34 -11.29
N ASP A 99 21.15 3.61 -11.25
CA ASP A 99 20.50 4.66 -10.45
C ASP A 99 18.97 4.73 -10.66
N ARG A 100 18.52 4.66 -11.92
CA ARG A 100 17.10 4.76 -12.25
C ARG A 100 16.33 3.56 -11.71
N ARG A 101 16.87 2.36 -11.91
CA ARG A 101 16.24 1.13 -11.44
C ARG A 101 16.29 1.01 -9.92
N ALA A 102 17.37 1.44 -9.27
CA ALA A 102 17.49 1.50 -7.82
C ALA A 102 16.40 2.40 -7.20
N HIS A 103 16.22 3.62 -7.73
CA HIS A 103 15.15 4.53 -7.31
C HIS A 103 13.75 3.92 -7.48
N MET A 104 13.47 3.37 -8.66
CA MET A 104 12.17 2.75 -8.95
C MET A 104 11.86 1.58 -8.01
N ILE A 105 12.84 0.73 -7.74
CA ILE A 105 12.69 -0.41 -6.82
C ILE A 105 12.47 0.10 -5.39
N ALA A 106 13.29 1.05 -4.92
CA ALA A 106 13.14 1.60 -3.56
C ALA A 106 11.71 2.11 -3.33
N VAL A 107 11.21 2.99 -4.20
CA VAL A 107 9.87 3.57 -4.07
C VAL A 107 8.80 2.48 -4.14
N THR A 108 8.88 1.60 -5.14
CA THR A 108 7.84 0.60 -5.41
C THR A 108 7.75 -0.43 -4.30
N GLU A 109 8.89 -0.95 -3.85
CA GLU A 109 8.91 -2.03 -2.86
C GLU A 109 8.64 -1.53 -1.45
N VAL A 110 9.14 -0.35 -1.07
CA VAL A 110 8.78 0.27 0.22
C VAL A 110 7.27 0.51 0.29
N THR A 111 6.68 1.05 -0.79
CA THR A 111 5.22 1.25 -0.85
C THR A 111 4.47 -0.07 -0.65
N ARG A 112 4.93 -1.14 -1.31
CA ARG A 112 4.27 -2.45 -1.27
C ARG A 112 4.34 -3.07 0.11
N ILE A 113 5.54 -3.10 0.67
CA ILE A 113 5.85 -3.75 1.94
C ILE A 113 5.04 -3.11 3.05
N TYR A 114 5.04 -1.78 3.13
CA TYR A 114 4.28 -1.09 4.16
C TYR A 114 2.77 -1.19 3.92
N ALA A 115 2.27 -1.01 2.70
CA ALA A 115 0.84 -1.14 2.46
C ALA A 115 0.30 -2.54 2.79
N SER A 116 1.07 -3.58 2.51
CA SER A 116 0.67 -4.96 2.77
C SER A 116 0.85 -5.35 4.24
N GLY A 117 1.95 -4.92 4.88
CA GLY A 117 2.17 -5.05 6.32
C GLY A 117 1.06 -4.37 7.12
N ASN A 118 0.62 -3.17 6.72
CA ASN A 118 -0.53 -2.49 7.32
C ASN A 118 -1.78 -3.36 7.26
N VAL A 119 -2.08 -3.93 6.10
CA VAL A 119 -3.27 -4.78 5.92
C VAL A 119 -3.17 -6.06 6.76
N MET A 120 -1.98 -6.63 6.94
CA MET A 120 -1.76 -7.74 7.88
C MET A 120 -2.07 -7.34 9.33
N ALA A 121 -1.47 -6.23 9.79
CA ALA A 121 -1.69 -5.68 11.13
C ALA A 121 -3.18 -5.40 11.39
N TRP A 122 -3.85 -4.77 10.43
CA TRP A 122 -5.27 -4.42 10.52
C TRP A 122 -6.14 -5.66 10.61
N LYS A 123 -5.85 -6.70 9.81
CA LYS A 123 -6.56 -7.98 9.86
C LYS A 123 -6.37 -8.67 11.21
N ALA A 124 -5.15 -8.65 11.75
CA ALA A 124 -4.84 -9.25 13.05
C ALA A 124 -5.50 -8.50 14.21
N SER A 125 -5.65 -7.18 14.11
CA SER A 125 -6.27 -6.37 15.16
C SER A 125 -7.76 -6.67 15.35
N GLY A 126 -8.48 -7.03 14.28
CA GLY A 126 -9.93 -7.24 14.30
C GLY A 126 -10.77 -5.97 14.53
N VAL A 127 -10.14 -4.79 14.53
CA VAL A 127 -10.80 -3.49 14.76
C VAL A 127 -11.09 -2.73 13.46
N VAL A 128 -10.32 -3.00 12.40
CA VAL A 128 -10.40 -2.29 11.13
C VAL A 128 -11.40 -2.98 10.20
N ASP A 129 -12.37 -2.21 9.72
CA ASP A 129 -13.42 -2.69 8.81
C ASP A 129 -12.99 -2.59 7.34
N GLY A 130 -12.25 -1.53 7.00
CA GLY A 130 -11.91 -1.20 5.63
C GLY A 130 -10.51 -0.63 5.45
N LYS A 131 -10.13 -0.45 4.19
CA LYS A 131 -8.90 0.25 3.80
C LYS A 131 -9.22 1.33 2.80
N ARG A 132 -8.68 2.52 3.02
CA ARG A 132 -8.86 3.72 2.21
C ARG A 132 -7.59 4.02 1.44
N TRP A 133 -7.74 4.26 0.14
CA TRP A 133 -6.64 4.63 -0.76
C TRP A 133 -6.32 6.11 -0.62
N GLN A 134 -5.06 6.42 -0.35
CA GLN A 134 -4.56 7.78 -0.29
C GLN A 134 -3.48 7.99 -1.35
N THR A 135 -3.34 9.24 -1.80
CA THR A 135 -2.36 9.62 -2.82
C THR A 135 -1.66 10.90 -2.39
N ALA A 136 -0.46 11.15 -2.92
CA ALA A 136 0.27 12.39 -2.67
C ALA A 136 -0.45 13.65 -3.20
N ARG A 137 -1.52 13.48 -4.00
CA ARG A 137 -2.30 14.56 -4.63
C ARG A 137 -1.47 15.57 -5.43
N ASP A 138 -0.35 15.12 -5.98
CA ASP A 138 0.48 15.90 -6.90
C ASP A 138 0.22 15.54 -8.36
N GLU A 139 0.77 16.32 -9.28
CA GLU A 139 0.62 16.15 -10.74
C GLU A 139 1.24 14.83 -11.25
N MET A 140 2.04 14.13 -10.42
CA MET A 140 2.68 12.86 -10.77
C MET A 140 1.82 11.64 -10.39
N VAL A 141 0.72 11.83 -9.66
CA VAL A 141 -0.24 10.76 -9.37
C VAL A 141 -0.93 10.34 -10.68
N CYS A 142 -0.93 9.04 -10.98
CA CYS A 142 -1.52 8.56 -12.22
C CYS A 142 -3.06 8.76 -12.23
N PRO A 143 -3.68 8.84 -13.42
CA PRO A 143 -5.13 9.06 -13.55
C PRO A 143 -6.01 7.97 -12.90
N ILE A 144 -5.46 6.78 -12.70
CA ILE A 144 -6.17 5.68 -12.02
C ILE A 144 -6.18 5.95 -10.51
N CYS A 145 -5.00 6.18 -9.93
CA CYS A 145 -4.85 6.40 -8.48
C CYS A 145 -5.52 7.70 -8.04
N SER A 146 -5.54 8.74 -8.87
CA SER A 146 -6.21 10.00 -8.53
C SER A 146 -7.72 9.80 -8.29
N LYS A 147 -8.36 8.90 -9.04
CA LYS A 147 -9.77 8.52 -8.84
C LYS A 147 -10.01 7.70 -7.59
N LEU A 148 -8.98 7.01 -7.09
CA LEU A 148 -9.09 6.21 -5.86
C LEU A 148 -8.93 7.05 -4.60
N HIS A 149 -8.38 8.27 -4.71
CA HIS A 149 -8.07 9.09 -3.54
C HIS A 149 -9.30 9.29 -2.64
N GLY A 150 -9.18 8.91 -1.37
CA GLY A 150 -10.23 9.02 -0.36
C GLY A 150 -11.27 7.88 -0.41
N SER A 151 -11.33 7.11 -1.50
CA SER A 151 -12.22 5.94 -1.58
C SER A 151 -11.72 4.80 -0.70
N TYR A 152 -12.65 3.99 -0.20
CA TYR A 152 -12.35 2.80 0.60
C TYR A 152 -13.13 1.58 0.16
N VAL A 153 -12.58 0.42 0.51
CA VAL A 153 -13.18 -0.91 0.33
C VAL A 153 -13.10 -1.68 1.64
N ASP A 154 -13.81 -2.81 1.71
CA ASP A 154 -13.63 -3.79 2.80
C ASP A 154 -12.15 -4.16 2.97
N LEU A 155 -11.74 -4.45 4.21
CA LEU A 155 -10.35 -4.75 4.54
C LEU A 155 -9.79 -5.92 3.73
N ARG A 156 -10.61 -6.91 3.37
CA ARG A 156 -10.25 -8.03 2.50
C ARG A 156 -10.56 -7.81 1.01
N GLY A 157 -11.33 -6.77 0.69
CA GLY A 157 -11.71 -6.41 -0.68
C GLY A 157 -10.59 -5.79 -1.52
N GLY A 158 -10.96 -5.22 -2.67
CA GLY A 158 -10.04 -4.52 -3.55
C GLY A 158 -10.77 -3.54 -4.46
N TRP A 159 -10.01 -2.64 -5.09
CA TRP A 159 -10.51 -1.70 -6.07
C TRP A 159 -10.61 -2.39 -7.43
N GLU A 160 -11.81 -2.90 -7.73
CA GLU A 160 -12.09 -3.63 -8.97
C GLU A 160 -12.46 -2.68 -10.12
N PHE A 161 -11.71 -2.78 -11.22
CA PHE A 161 -12.01 -2.17 -12.50
C PHE A 161 -12.43 -3.26 -13.48
N SER A 162 -13.72 -3.62 -13.44
CA SER A 162 -14.29 -4.69 -14.26
C SER A 162 -14.37 -4.31 -15.74
N ALA A 163 -14.63 -5.29 -16.62
CA ALA A 163 -14.85 -5.03 -18.04
C ALA A 163 -16.00 -4.03 -18.30
N ALA A 164 -17.05 -4.07 -17.47
CA ALA A 164 -18.16 -3.12 -17.56
C ALA A 164 -17.72 -1.69 -17.19
N VAL A 165 -16.89 -1.55 -16.15
CA VAL A 165 -16.33 -0.26 -15.72
C VAL A 165 -15.46 0.35 -16.82
N LEU A 166 -14.62 -0.48 -17.45
CA LEU A 166 -13.79 -0.03 -18.58
C LEU A 166 -14.64 0.35 -19.80
N ALA A 167 -15.69 -0.40 -20.10
CA ALA A 167 -16.60 -0.08 -21.19
C ALA A 167 -17.32 1.27 -20.97
N ALA A 168 -17.63 1.60 -19.71
CA ALA A 168 -18.26 2.87 -19.34
C ALA A 168 -17.26 4.05 -19.25
N ASN A 169 -15.96 3.80 -19.14
CA ASN A 169 -14.92 4.81 -18.92
C ASN A 169 -13.77 4.70 -19.94
N PRO A 170 -13.87 5.33 -21.12
CA PRO A 170 -12.86 5.21 -22.18
C PRO A 170 -11.44 5.66 -21.78
N GLU A 171 -11.32 6.74 -20.99
CA GLU A 171 -10.02 7.22 -20.49
C GLU A 171 -9.37 6.19 -19.55
N LEU A 172 -10.18 5.55 -18.70
CA LEU A 172 -9.71 4.50 -17.81
C LEU A 172 -9.33 3.23 -18.59
N ALA A 173 -10.12 2.84 -19.59
CA ALA A 173 -9.82 1.71 -20.46
C ALA A 173 -8.48 1.90 -21.20
N LYS A 174 -8.19 3.11 -21.67
CA LYS A 174 -6.90 3.45 -22.29
C LYS A 174 -5.73 3.32 -21.31
N ALA A 175 -5.93 3.74 -20.06
CA ALA A 175 -4.90 3.65 -19.02
C ALA A 175 -4.65 2.21 -18.56
N LEU A 176 -5.71 1.44 -18.32
CA LEU A 176 -5.64 0.09 -17.74
C LEU A 176 -5.41 -1.02 -18.77
N ARG A 177 -5.87 -0.85 -20.01
CA ARG A 177 -5.79 -1.81 -21.14
C ARG A 177 -6.52 -3.15 -20.93
N ALA A 178 -6.73 -3.59 -19.70
CA ALA A 178 -7.46 -4.79 -19.33
C ALA A 178 -8.13 -4.60 -17.96
N PRO A 179 -9.21 -5.35 -17.66
CA PRO A 179 -9.80 -5.37 -16.32
C PRO A 179 -8.77 -5.76 -15.27
N MET A 180 -8.83 -5.13 -14.11
CA MET A 180 -7.92 -5.43 -13.01
C MET A 180 -8.50 -5.07 -11.65
N THR A 181 -8.03 -5.76 -10.61
CA THR A 181 -8.33 -5.44 -9.23
C THR A 181 -7.05 -5.06 -8.51
N VAL A 182 -7.00 -3.88 -7.91
CA VAL A 182 -5.88 -3.46 -7.06
C VAL A 182 -6.24 -3.75 -5.61
N ILE A 183 -5.41 -4.53 -4.92
CA ILE A 183 -5.64 -4.88 -3.51
C ILE A 183 -4.97 -3.87 -2.58
N VAL A 184 -3.72 -3.54 -2.87
CA VAL A 184 -2.88 -2.60 -2.12
C VAL A 184 -2.01 -1.80 -3.11
N PRO A 185 -1.55 -0.60 -2.75
CA PRO A 185 -0.47 0.05 -3.49
C PRO A 185 0.83 -0.76 -3.35
N PRO A 186 1.75 -0.64 -4.32
CA PRO A 186 1.65 0.23 -5.48
C PRO A 186 0.79 -0.40 -6.59
N GLY A 187 -0.08 0.41 -7.21
CA GLY A 187 -0.84 -0.03 -8.39
C GLY A 187 0.02 -0.16 -9.65
N HIS A 188 1.18 0.49 -9.67
CA HIS A 188 2.18 0.47 -10.75
C HIS A 188 3.55 0.89 -10.20
N PRO A 189 4.66 0.65 -10.91
CA PRO A 189 5.98 1.13 -10.49
C PRO A 189 5.99 2.65 -10.24
N GLY A 190 6.67 3.09 -9.18
CA GLY A 190 6.77 4.51 -8.83
C GLY A 190 5.48 5.12 -8.28
N CYS A 191 4.56 4.31 -7.77
CA CYS A 191 3.32 4.77 -7.16
C CYS A 191 3.61 5.70 -5.97
N ARG A 192 2.78 6.74 -5.81
CA ARG A 192 2.87 7.75 -4.75
C ARG A 192 1.66 7.67 -3.82
N CYS A 193 1.24 6.45 -3.51
CA CYS A 193 -0.01 6.13 -2.82
C CYS A 193 0.26 5.28 -1.59
N TRP A 194 -0.61 5.39 -0.60
CA TRP A 194 -0.57 4.59 0.62
C TRP A 194 -1.99 4.21 1.06
N LEU A 195 -2.08 3.43 2.12
CA LEU A 195 -3.37 3.05 2.70
C LEU A 195 -3.54 3.69 4.08
N THR A 196 -4.80 4.01 4.38
CA THR A 196 -5.25 4.39 5.71
C THR A 196 -6.36 3.44 6.14
N PRO A 197 -6.48 3.11 7.44
CA PRO A 197 -7.55 2.27 7.96
C PRO A 197 -8.91 2.96 7.80
N VAL A 198 -9.98 2.17 7.74
CA VAL A 198 -11.35 2.65 7.95
C VAL A 198 -11.97 1.85 9.08
N VAL A 199 -12.46 2.57 10.09
CA VAL A 199 -13.30 2.03 11.14
C VAL A 199 -14.67 2.65 10.92
N LEU A 200 -15.63 1.87 10.43
CA LEU A 200 -16.96 2.36 10.02
C LEU A 200 -17.70 2.98 11.19
N ALA A 201 -17.53 2.43 12.39
CA ALA A 201 -18.12 2.97 13.61
C ALA A 201 -17.60 4.37 14.01
N ALA A 202 -16.50 4.84 13.40
CA ALA A 202 -15.94 6.17 13.61
C ALA A 202 -16.36 7.19 12.54
N LEU A 203 -17.08 6.76 11.49
CA LEU A 203 -17.60 7.62 10.42
C LEU A 203 -19.08 7.94 10.67
N SER A 204 -19.51 9.11 10.22
CA SER A 204 -20.94 9.37 9.99
C SER A 204 -21.46 8.55 8.80
N ASP A 205 -22.78 8.35 8.73
CA ASP A 205 -23.41 7.62 7.62
C ASP A 205 -23.10 8.27 6.26
N ASP A 206 -23.09 9.61 6.20
CA ASP A 206 -22.76 10.37 4.98
C ASP A 206 -21.28 10.18 4.58
N GLU A 207 -20.35 10.20 5.54
CA GLU A 207 -18.93 9.96 5.28
C GLU A 207 -18.66 8.52 4.84
N ALA A 208 -19.37 7.55 5.42
CA ALA A 208 -19.29 6.16 5.02
C ALA A 208 -19.79 5.98 3.57
N ALA A 209 -20.98 6.52 3.25
CA ALA A 209 -21.55 6.43 1.91
C ALA A 209 -20.66 7.12 0.85
N ALA A 210 -20.20 8.34 1.11
CA ALA A 210 -19.37 9.10 0.17
C ALA A 210 -17.97 8.51 -0.04
N GLY A 211 -17.44 7.81 0.97
CA GLY A 211 -16.12 7.21 0.90
C GLY A 211 -16.10 5.82 0.27
N LEU A 212 -17.24 5.13 0.18
CA LEU A 212 -17.27 3.77 -0.38
C LEU A 212 -16.91 3.80 -1.87
N PHE A 213 -15.98 2.94 -2.29
CA PHE A 213 -15.56 2.87 -3.68
C PHE A 213 -16.71 2.49 -4.61
N ASP A 214 -17.10 3.42 -5.49
CA ASP A 214 -17.95 3.15 -6.64
C ASP A 214 -17.11 3.15 -7.94
N PRO A 215 -16.88 1.98 -8.55
CA PRO A 215 -16.11 1.89 -9.78
C PRO A 215 -16.85 2.46 -10.99
N MET A 216 -18.17 2.65 -10.93
CA MET A 216 -18.96 3.24 -12.02
C MET A 216 -18.99 4.77 -11.98
N GLY A 217 -18.49 5.39 -10.90
CA GLY A 217 -18.40 6.85 -10.77
C GLY A 217 -19.74 7.53 -10.50
N GLY A 218 -20.73 6.80 -9.97
CA GLY A 218 -21.87 7.40 -9.31
C GLY A 218 -21.39 8.13 -8.07
N THR A 219 -21.70 9.42 -7.99
CA THR A 219 -21.82 10.04 -6.67
C THR A 219 -22.98 9.34 -5.96
N PRO A 220 -22.90 9.07 -4.64
CA PRO A 220 -24.06 8.59 -3.90
C PRO A 220 -25.29 9.50 -4.11
#